data_AF-A0A2R7K9U2-F1
#
_entry.id   AF-A0A2R7K9U2-F1
#
_cell.length_a   1.000
_cell.length_b   1.000
_cell.length_c   1.000
_cell.angle_alpha   90.00
_cell.angle_beta   90.00
_cell.angle_gamma   90.00
#
_symmetry.space_group_name_H-M   'P 1'
#
loop_
_entity.id
_entity.type
_entity.pdbx_description
1 polymer ?
#
loop_
_entity_poly.entity_id
_entity_poly.type
_entity_poly.pdbx_seq_one_letter_code
_entity_poly.pdbx_strand_id
1 'polypeptide(L)' 'MLLGFFTNGQSRSEQLQQLFDTLYAKHQFNGCVLIADSGCPIFKSAYGYADLDKKTALNL' A
#
# COMPACT_ATOMS: atom_id res chain seq x y z
N MET A 1 30.17 -8.91 -25.53
CA MET A 1 29.65 -8.88 -24.15
C MET A 1 28.53 -7.84 -24.13
N LEU A 2 27.27 -8.24 -24.25
CA LEU A 2 26.12 -7.34 -24.23
C LEU A 2 25.70 -7.13 -22.77
N LEU A 3 25.99 -5.95 -22.22
CA LEU A 3 25.46 -5.52 -20.93
C LEU A 3 24.03 -5.00 -21.16
N GLY A 4 23.04 -5.84 -20.86
CA GLY A 4 21.63 -5.42 -20.83
C GLY A 4 21.38 -4.56 -19.59
N PHE A 5 20.94 -3.32 -19.79
CA PHE A 5 20.44 -2.47 -18.71
C PHE A 5 19.04 -2.97 -18.31
N PHE A 6 18.94 -3.71 -17.21
CA PHE A 6 17.66 -4.00 -16.59
C PHE A 6 17.19 -2.77 -15.82
N THR A 7 16.25 -2.02 -16.37
CA THR A 7 15.52 -0.99 -15.63
C THR A 7 14.48 -1.69 -14.76
N ASN A 8 14.80 -1.95 -13.49
CA ASN A 8 13.81 -2.41 -12.52
C ASN A 8 12.94 -1.23 -12.09
N GLY A 9 11.90 -0.91 -12.88
CA GLY A 9 10.83 -0.01 -12.44
C GLY A 9 10.05 -0.68 -11.30
N GLN A 10 9.71 0.08 -10.25
CA GLN A 10 8.88 -0.44 -9.15
C GLN A 10 7.57 -1.02 -9.69
N SER A 11 7.13 -2.13 -9.11
CA SER A 11 5.82 -2.69 -9.45
C SER A 11 4.71 -1.71 -9.05
N ARG A 12 3.58 -1.74 -9.75
CA ARG A 12 2.42 -0.89 -9.41
C ARG A 12 1.96 -1.09 -7.96
N SER A 13 2.09 -2.31 -7.44
CA SER A 13 1.78 -2.63 -6.04
C SER A 13 2.76 -1.96 -5.06
N GLU A 14 4.07 -1.96 -5.36
CA GLU A 14 5.08 -1.25 -4.55
C GLU A 14 4.84 0.25 -4.50
N GLN A 15 4.46 0.86 -5.63
CA GLN A 15 4.14 2.29 -5.67
C GLN A 15 2.92 2.63 -4.81
N LEU A 16 1.89 1.78 -4.83
CA LEU A 16 0.71 1.92 -3.98
C LEU A 16 1.08 1.74 -2.51
N GLN A 17 1.88 0.74 -2.18
CA GLN A 17 2.41 0.53 -0.83
C GLN A 17 3.13 1.78 -0.32
N GLN A 18 4.08 2.32 -1.09
CA GLN A 18 4.82 3.52 -0.70
C GLN A 18 3.93 4.74 -0.51
N LEU A 19 2.90 4.91 -1.35
CA LEU A 19 1.93 5.99 -1.22
C LEU A 19 1.17 5.88 0.10
N PHE A 20 0.56 4.74 0.39
CA PHE A 20 -0.25 4.56 1.59
C PHE A 20 0.60 4.55 2.87
N ASP A 21 1.82 4.03 2.82
CA ASP A 21 2.78 4.13 3.91
C ASP A 21 3.11 5.60 4.22
N THR A 22 3.33 6.41 3.18
CA THR A 22 3.60 7.84 3.33
C THR A 22 2.39 8.58 3.93
N LEU A 23 1.18 8.27 3.45
CA LEU A 23 -0.05 8.88 3.97
C LEU A 23 -0.30 8.48 5.43
N TYR A 24 -0.08 7.21 5.79
CA TYR A 24 -0.19 6.73 7.15
C TYR A 24 0.85 7.39 8.07
N ALA A 25 2.11 7.46 7.63
CA ALA A 25 3.19 8.11 8.39
C ALA A 25 2.95 9.61 8.61
N LYS A 26 2.27 10.28 7.67
CA LYS A 26 1.84 11.68 7.82
C LYS A 26 0.56 11.85 8.64
N HIS A 27 0.01 10.76 9.20
CA HIS A 27 -1.30 10.74 9.88
C HIS A 27 -2.46 11.24 9.01
N GLN A 28 -2.33 11.13 7.68
CA GLN A 28 -3.33 11.55 6.70
C GLN A 28 -4.25 10.39 6.28
N PHE A 29 -3.99 9.18 6.76
CA PHE A 29 -4.77 7.99 6.42
C PHE A 29 -4.88 7.03 7.60
N ASN A 30 -6.07 6.49 7.84
CA ASN A 30 -6.38 5.41 8.78
C ASN A 30 -7.58 4.63 8.19
N GLY A 31 -7.41 3.38 7.80
CA GLY A 31 -8.45 2.62 7.11
C GLY A 31 -7.95 1.44 6.27
N CYS A 32 -8.90 0.77 5.61
CA CYS A 32 -8.64 -0.27 4.62
C CYS A 32 -8.59 0.30 3.21
N VAL A 33 -7.78 -0.31 2.35
CA VAL A 33 -7.75 -0.04 0.92
C VAL A 33 -7.71 -1.35 0.14
N LEU A 34 -8.54 -1.42 -0.91
CA LEU A 34 -8.55 -2.46 -1.92
C LEU A 34 -8.57 -1.79 -3.29
N ILE A 35 -7.58 -2.08 -4.13
CA ILE A 35 -7.51 -1.57 -5.50
C ILE A 35 -7.47 -2.76 -6.44
N ALA A 36 -8.37 -2.78 -7.41
CA ALA A 36 -8.44 -3.77 -8.46
C ALA A 36 -8.22 -3.13 -9.82
N ASP A 37 -7.52 -3.83 -10.70
CA ASP A 37 -7.40 -3.51 -12.12
C ASP A 37 -8.07 -4.64 -12.92
N SER A 38 -9.00 -4.27 -13.80
CA SER A 38 -9.69 -5.23 -14.67
C SER A 38 -10.38 -6.37 -13.89
N GLY A 39 -10.92 -6.06 -12.71
CA GLY A 39 -11.58 -7.04 -11.82
C GLY A 39 -10.64 -7.89 -10.98
N CYS A 40 -9.32 -7.76 -11.14
CA CYS A 40 -8.33 -8.47 -10.35
C CYS A 40 -7.74 -7.55 -9.25
N PRO A 41 -7.79 -7.92 -7.96
CA PRO A 41 -7.13 -7.16 -6.89
C PRO A 41 -5.62 -7.07 -7.13
N ILE A 42 -5.11 -5.84 -7.25
CA ILE A 42 -3.67 -5.56 -7.42
C ILE A 42 -3.01 -5.02 -6.15
N PHE A 43 -3.80 -4.56 -5.19
CA PHE A 43 -3.33 -4.06 -3.89
C PHE A 43 -4.43 -4.18 -2.83
N LYS A 44 -4.06 -4.69 -1.64
CA LYS A 44 -4.94 -4.82 -0.47
C LYS A 44 -4.11 -4.54 0.77
N SER A 45 -4.50 -3.57 1.59
CA SER A 45 -3.78 -3.24 2.82
C SER A 45 -4.67 -2.52 3.84
N ALA A 46 -4.30 -2.61 5.12
CA ALA A 46 -4.97 -1.96 6.24
C ALA A 46 -3.97 -1.13 7.03
N TYR A 47 -4.37 0.08 7.41
CA TYR A 47 -3.53 1.06 8.08
C TYR A 47 -4.23 1.59 9.32
N GLY A 48 -3.46 1.72 10.40
CA GLY A 48 -3.88 2.34 11.65
C GLY A 48 -4.77 1.46 12.53
N TYR A 49 -5.78 2.06 13.14
CA TYR A 49 -6.57 1.48 14.22
C TYR A 49 -8.07 1.54 13.90
N ALA A 50 -8.76 0.43 14.15
CA ALA A 50 -10.22 0.33 14.13
C ALA A 50 -10.86 1.03 15.34
N ASP A 51 -10.15 1.05 16.47
CA ASP A 51 -10.53 1.78 17.68
C ASP A 51 -9.32 2.61 18.11
N LEU A 52 -9.45 3.94 18.06
CA LEU A 52 -8.38 4.89 18.37
C LEU A 52 -8.08 4.91 19.88
N ASP A 53 -9.10 4.78 20.73
CA ASP A 53 -8.96 4.87 22.18
C ASP A 53 -8.31 3.60 22.73
N LYS A 54 -8.72 2.45 22.22
CA LYS A 54 -8.15 1.14 22.58
C LYS A 54 -6.91 0.77 21.79
N LYS A 55 -6.52 1.61 20.81
CA LYS A 55 -5.43 1.32 19.84
C LYS A 55 -5.56 -0.06 19.22
N THR A 56 -6.80 -0.48 18.91
CA THR A 56 -7.04 -1.78 18.29
C THR A 56 -6.68 -1.69 16.82
N ALA A 57 -5.66 -2.42 16.38
CA ALA A 57 -5.17 -2.36 15.01
C ALA A 57 -6.26 -2.74 14.01
N LEU A 58 -6.29 -2.04 12.88
CA LEU A 58 -7.19 -2.34 11.79
C LEU A 58 -6.61 -3.50 11.00
N ASN A 59 -7.36 -4.59 10.85
CA ASN A 59 -6.89 -5.82 10.21
C ASN A 59 -7.91 -6.33 9.17
N LEU A 60 -7.42 -6.99 8.12
CA LEU A 60 -8.12 -7.27 6.86
C LEU A 60 -8.26 -8.75 6.51
#